data_AF-A0A7X8WAW6-F1
#
_entry.id   AF-A0A7X8WAW6-F1
#
_cell.length_a   1.000
_cell.length_b   1.000
_cell.length_c   1.000
_cell.angle_alpha   90.00
_cell.angle_beta   90.00
_cell.angle_gamma   90.00
#
_symmetry.space_group_name_H-M   'P 1'
#
loop_
_entity.id
_entity.type
_entity.pdbx_description
1 polymer ?
#
loop_
_entity_poly.entity_id
_entity_poly.type
_entity_poly.pdbx_seq_one_letter_code
_entity_poly.pdbx_strand_id
1 'polypeptide(L)'
;MNVENVQVRTLCKIRDLYRSISEFETEFQDQYDICLNEGMLLCTLGENKFSSSELAERLGLTNSNASKVIRSLEKKGYIERIIGQQDKRQMYFTLTKEGDDLLNTIKCSKIDLPELLKSIVGE
;
A
#
# COMPACT_ATOMS: atom_id res chain seq x y z
N MET A 1 -14.49 -2.80 42.70
CA MET A 1 -14.65 -2.59 41.25
C MET A 1 -13.26 -2.62 40.65
N ASN A 2 -12.83 -3.77 40.14
CA ASN A 2 -11.48 -3.92 39.60
C ASN A 2 -11.41 -3.10 38.31
N VAL A 3 -10.65 -2.01 38.36
CA VAL A 3 -10.19 -1.27 37.19
C VAL A 3 -9.27 -2.24 36.44
N GLU A 4 -9.84 -3.15 35.66
CA GLU A 4 -9.09 -3.87 34.65
C GLU A 4 -8.43 -2.81 33.78
N ASN A 5 -7.12 -2.74 33.97
CA ASN A 5 -6.20 -1.70 33.55
C ASN A 5 -6.52 -1.29 32.11
N VAL A 6 -7.07 -0.09 31.93
CA VAL A 6 -7.53 0.43 30.64
C VAL A 6 -6.39 0.36 29.62
N GLN A 7 -5.15 0.59 30.06
CA GLN A 7 -3.95 0.53 29.23
C GLN A 7 -3.69 -0.89 28.70
N VAL A 8 -3.83 -1.94 29.52
CA VAL A 8 -3.70 -3.34 29.09
C VAL A 8 -4.77 -3.69 28.04
N ARG A 9 -6.02 -3.26 28.25
CA ARG A 9 -7.09 -3.47 27.27
C ARG A 9 -6.81 -2.75 25.94
N THR A 10 -6.26 -1.54 25.99
CA THR A 10 -5.82 -0.82 24.79
C THR A 10 -4.72 -1.56 24.04
N LEU A 11 -3.71 -2.09 24.74
CA LEU A 11 -2.64 -2.87 24.11
C LEU A 11 -3.16 -4.16 23.45
N CYS A 12 -4.11 -4.85 24.07
CA CYS A 12 -4.75 -6.03 23.47
C CYS A 12 -5.47 -5.66 22.17
N LYS A 13 -6.26 -4.56 22.16
CA LYS A 13 -6.95 -4.10 20.95
C LYS A 13 -5.98 -3.73 19.82
N ILE A 14 -4.88 -3.05 20.15
CA ILE A 14 -3.84 -2.71 19.18
C ILE A 14 -3.21 -3.98 18.59
N ARG A 15 -2.88 -4.97 19.42
CA ARG A 15 -2.38 -6.27 18.93
C ARG A 15 -3.37 -6.96 18.01
N ASP A 16 -4.64 -6.98 18.37
CA ASP A 16 -5.68 -7.64 17.58
C ASP A 16 -5.87 -6.93 16.23
N LEU A 17 -5.72 -5.60 16.20
CA LEU A 17 -5.65 -4.80 14.98
C LEU A 17 -4.43 -5.18 14.12
N TYR A 18 -3.24 -5.24 14.71
CA TYR A 18 -2.02 -5.67 13.98
C TYR A 18 -2.16 -7.07 13.38
N ARG A 19 -2.80 -8.00 14.09
CA ARG A 19 -3.07 -9.35 13.58
C ARG A 19 -4.02 -9.32 12.39
N SER A 20 -5.11 -8.55 12.51
CA SER A 20 -6.08 -8.41 11.41
C SER A 20 -5.43 -7.77 10.17
N ILE A 21 -4.54 -6.79 10.35
CA ILE A 21 -3.75 -6.20 9.25
C ILE A 21 -2.83 -7.25 8.64
N SER A 22 -2.10 -8.02 9.45
CA SER A 22 -1.18 -9.05 8.95
C SER A 22 -1.89 -10.20 8.20
N GLU A 23 -3.08 -10.59 8.66
CA GLU A 23 -3.95 -11.56 7.97
C GLU A 23 -4.37 -11.00 6.61
N PHE A 24 -4.85 -9.75 6.58
CA PHE A 24 -5.21 -9.06 5.35
C PHE A 24 -4.03 -8.91 4.37
N GLU A 25 -2.84 -8.56 4.85
CA GLU A 25 -1.62 -8.47 4.04
C GLU A 25 -1.29 -9.81 3.37
N THR A 26 -1.47 -10.91 4.09
CA THR A 26 -1.20 -12.26 3.58
C THR A 26 -2.20 -12.63 2.49
N GLU A 27 -3.50 -12.43 2.73
CA GLU A 27 -4.55 -12.71 1.76
C GLU A 27 -4.42 -11.83 0.51
N PHE A 28 -4.10 -10.55 0.67
CA PHE A 28 -3.84 -9.64 -0.44
C PHE A 28 -2.68 -10.14 -1.30
N GLN A 29 -1.59 -10.58 -0.67
CA GLN A 29 -0.44 -11.10 -1.39
C GLN A 29 -0.75 -12.39 -2.15
N ASP A 30 -1.49 -13.31 -1.53
CA ASP A 30 -1.90 -14.56 -2.17
C ASP A 30 -2.84 -14.33 -3.37
N GLN A 31 -3.67 -13.29 -3.31
CA GLN A 31 -4.62 -12.95 -4.38
C GLN A 31 -3.98 -12.23 -5.57
N TYR A 32 -3.06 -11.28 -5.34
CA TYR A 32 -2.55 -10.38 -6.38
C TYR A 32 -1.08 -10.57 -6.73
N ASP A 33 -0.36 -11.47 -6.06
CA ASP A 33 1.09 -11.69 -6.21
C ASP A 33 1.94 -10.42 -5.99
N ILE A 34 1.41 -9.49 -5.21
CA ILE A 34 2.06 -8.25 -4.80
C ILE A 34 1.81 -8.00 -3.31
N CYS A 35 2.79 -7.44 -2.60
CA CYS A 35 2.59 -7.13 -1.19
C CYS A 35 1.70 -5.90 -1.01
N LEU A 36 1.18 -5.67 0.20
CA LEU A 36 0.24 -4.58 0.44
C LEU A 36 0.82 -3.19 0.11
N ASN A 37 2.09 -2.93 0.45
CA ASN A 37 2.74 -1.67 0.10
C ASN A 37 2.90 -1.47 -1.42
N GLU A 38 3.09 -2.55 -2.18
CA GLU A 38 3.10 -2.49 -3.65
C GLU A 38 1.72 -2.11 -4.17
N GLY A 39 0.65 -2.73 -3.64
CA GLY A 39 -0.74 -2.39 -3.98
C GLY A 39 -1.09 -0.95 -3.64
N MET A 40 -0.74 -0.49 -2.44
CA MET A 40 -0.93 0.92 -2.03
C MET A 40 -0.18 1.89 -2.94
N LEU A 41 1.02 1.53 -3.41
CA LEU A 41 1.78 2.36 -4.34
C LEU A 41 1.07 2.46 -5.71
N LEU A 42 0.57 1.34 -6.25
CA LEU A 42 -0.22 1.34 -7.48
C LEU A 42 -1.47 2.22 -7.35
N CYS A 43 -2.21 2.09 -6.24
CA CYS A 43 -3.36 2.95 -5.93
C CYS A 43 -2.97 4.43 -5.80
N THR A 44 -1.82 4.72 -5.18
CA THR A 44 -1.32 6.09 -5.00
C THR A 44 -0.97 6.73 -6.35
N LEU A 45 -0.34 5.97 -7.26
CA LEU A 45 -0.07 6.44 -8.61
C LEU A 45 -1.39 6.68 -9.34
N GLY A 46 -2.23 5.66 -9.52
CA GLY A 46 -3.43 5.77 -10.35
C GLY A 46 -3.10 6.41 -11.71
N GLU A 47 -3.78 7.51 -12.05
CA GLU A 47 -3.51 8.30 -13.27
C GLU A 47 -2.44 9.39 -13.10
N ASN A 48 -1.82 9.48 -11.91
CA ASN A 48 -0.83 10.49 -11.56
C ASN A 48 0.61 9.97 -11.69
N LYS A 49 1.57 10.89 -11.59
CA LYS A 49 3.00 10.59 -11.51
C LYS A 49 3.62 11.26 -10.30
N PHE A 50 4.55 10.57 -9.64
CA PHE A 50 5.22 11.07 -8.45
C PHE A 50 6.71 10.73 -8.46
N SER A 51 7.51 11.58 -7.85
CA SER A 51 8.90 11.28 -7.50
C SER A 51 8.96 10.24 -6.39
N SER A 52 10.14 9.65 -6.17
CA SER A 52 10.33 8.69 -5.07
C SER A 52 10.07 9.30 -3.69
N SER A 53 10.39 10.58 -3.50
CA SER A 53 10.14 11.30 -2.24
C SER A 53 8.66 11.53 -1.98
N GLU A 54 7.90 11.89 -3.01
CA GLU A 54 6.45 12.07 -2.91
C GLU A 54 5.75 10.74 -2.63
N LEU A 55 6.20 9.65 -3.27
CA LEU A 55 5.68 8.30 -2.98
C LEU A 55 5.99 7.87 -1.53
N ALA A 56 7.20 8.15 -1.03
CA ALA A 56 7.57 7.85 0.35
C ALA A 56 6.67 8.60 1.35
N GLU A 57 6.46 9.89 1.12
CA GLU A 57 5.60 10.74 1.95
C GLU A 57 4.15 10.25 1.96
N ARG A 58 3.57 10.02 0.77
CA ARG A 58 2.17 9.59 0.62
C ARG A 58 1.88 8.23 1.24
N LEU A 59 2.84 7.31 1.18
CA LEU A 59 2.72 5.97 1.75
C LEU A 59 3.12 5.89 3.23
N GLY A 60 3.61 7.00 3.82
CA GLY A 60 4.16 6.98 5.18
C GLY A 60 5.39 6.08 5.33
N LEU A 61 6.16 5.88 4.25
CA LEU A 61 7.34 5.02 4.22
C LEU A 61 8.62 5.84 4.34
N THR A 62 9.67 5.20 4.88
CA THR A 62 11.01 5.75 4.74
C THR A 62 11.44 5.73 3.27
N ASN A 63 12.30 6.68 2.87
CA ASN A 63 12.85 6.71 1.50
C ASN A 63 13.48 5.38 1.09
N SER A 64 14.15 4.70 2.02
CA SER A 64 14.76 3.38 1.79
C SER A 64 13.71 2.28 1.52
N ASN A 65 12.58 2.30 2.24
CA ASN A 65 11.51 1.34 2.02
C ASN A 65 10.76 1.65 0.72
N ALA A 66 10.40 2.91 0.47
CA ALA A 66 9.78 3.32 -0.79
C ALA A 66 10.65 2.94 -1.99
N SER A 67 11.97 3.14 -1.91
CA SER A 67 12.91 2.72 -2.96
C SER A 67 12.89 1.20 -3.22
N LYS A 68 12.69 0.37 -2.18
CA LYS A 68 12.56 -1.09 -2.35
C LYS A 68 11.26 -1.46 -3.04
N VAL A 69 10.14 -0.85 -2.63
CA VAL A 69 8.81 -1.09 -3.23
C VAL A 69 8.80 -0.66 -4.70
N ILE A 70 9.31 0.53 -5.01
CA ILE A 70 9.46 1.05 -6.38
C ILE A 70 10.27 0.08 -7.24
N ARG A 71 11.46 -0.34 -6.79
CA ARG A 71 12.29 -1.28 -7.55
C ARG A 71 11.61 -2.62 -7.79
N SER A 72 10.83 -3.09 -6.81
CA SER A 72 10.09 -4.35 -6.94
C SER A 72 9.01 -4.24 -8.01
N LEU A 73 8.21 -3.18 -8.00
CA LEU A 73 7.19 -2.92 -9.02
C LEU A 73 7.78 -2.64 -10.41
N GLU A 74 8.91 -1.91 -10.50
CA GLU A 74 9.66 -1.74 -11.76
C GLU A 74 10.10 -3.11 -12.30
N LYS A 75 10.64 -3.98 -11.44
CA LYS A 75 11.07 -5.34 -11.83
C LYS A 75 9.90 -6.23 -12.26
N LYS A 76 8.74 -6.08 -11.62
CA LYS A 76 7.49 -6.78 -11.99
C LYS A 76 6.84 -6.20 -13.25
N GLY A 77 7.30 -5.04 -13.75
CA GLY A 77 6.78 -4.41 -14.96
C GLY A 77 5.48 -3.61 -14.77
N TYR A 78 5.09 -3.32 -13.53
CA TYR A 78 3.85 -2.59 -13.23
C TYR A 78 4.00 -1.07 -13.20
N ILE A 79 5.23 -0.58 -13.03
CA ILE A 79 5.53 0.85 -13.09
C ILE A 79 6.74 1.09 -13.97
N GLU A 80 6.78 2.27 -14.55
CA GLU A 80 7.92 2.75 -15.32
C GLU A 80 8.39 4.11 -14.84
N ARG A 81 9.64 4.42 -15.16
CA ARG A 81 10.28 5.67 -14.78
C ARG A 81 10.32 6.62 -15.96
N ILE A 82 9.90 7.85 -15.73
CA ILE A 82 9.86 8.93 -16.73
C ILE A 82 10.69 10.12 -16.25
N ILE A 83 11.34 10.80 -17.20
CA ILE A 83 12.13 12.01 -16.92
C ILE A 83 11.19 13.21 -16.77
N GLY A 84 11.43 14.06 -15.78
CA GLY A 84 10.70 15.30 -15.57
C GLY A 84 10.81 16.24 -16.77
N GLN A 85 9.68 16.82 -17.19
CA GLN A 85 9.66 17.78 -18.30
C GLN A 85 10.23 19.14 -17.91
N GLN A 86 9.99 19.59 -16.67
CA GLN A 86 10.47 20.88 -16.15
C GLN A 86 11.91 20.80 -15.62
N ASP A 87 12.22 19.75 -14.86
CA ASP A 87 13.60 19.42 -14.44
C ASP A 87 13.96 18.02 -14.91
N LYS A 88 14.81 17.94 -15.93
CA LYS A 88 15.28 16.66 -16.51
C LYS A 88 16.15 15.85 -15.54
N ARG A 89 16.54 16.41 -14.40
CA ARG A 89 17.27 15.70 -13.33
C ARG A 89 16.32 14.95 -12.40
N GLN A 90 15.04 15.34 -12.38
CA GLN A 90 14.03 14.67 -11.57
C GLN A 90 13.42 13.50 -12.33
N MET A 91 13.28 12.39 -11.62
CA MET A 91 12.62 11.19 -12.13
C MET A 91 11.25 11.06 -11.45
N TYR A 92 10.26 10.68 -12.25
CA TYR A 92 8.92 10.36 -11.78
C TYR A 92 8.59 8.92 -12.15
N PHE A 93 7.60 8.36 -11.47
CA PHE A 93 7.08 7.03 -11.73
C PHE A 93 5.62 7.14 -12.16
N THR A 94 5.20 6.27 -13.07
CA THR A 94 3.82 6.14 -13.55
C THR A 94 3.48 4.66 -13.72
N LEU A 95 2.19 4.33 -13.75
CA LEU A 95 1.75 2.97 -14.09
C LEU A 95 2.09 2.64 -15.55
N THR A 96 2.50 1.39 -15.77
CA THR A 96 2.45 0.78 -17.11
C THR A 96 1.03 0.33 -17.42
N LYS A 97 0.80 -0.19 -18.62
CA LYS A 97 -0.49 -0.80 -18.97
C LYS A 97 -0.80 -1.99 -18.05
N GLU A 98 0.20 -2.84 -17.81
CA GLU A 98 0.08 -4.00 -16.93
C GLU A 98 -0.20 -3.58 -15.48
N GLY A 99 0.39 -2.47 -15.04
CA GLY A 99 0.10 -1.88 -13.73
C GLY A 99 -1.33 -1.36 -13.61
N ASP A 100 -1.85 -0.71 -14.66
CA ASP A 100 -3.23 -0.24 -14.70
C ASP A 100 -4.23 -1.41 -14.72
N ASP A 101 -3.96 -2.45 -15.52
CA ASP A 101 -4.79 -3.67 -15.58
C ASP A 101 -4.86 -4.37 -14.21
N LEU A 102 -3.73 -4.46 -13.50
CA LEU A 102 -3.69 -4.99 -12.12
C LEU A 102 -4.46 -4.10 -11.16
N LEU A 103 -4.28 -2.78 -11.22
CA LEU A 103 -5.01 -1.84 -10.38
C LEU A 103 -6.52 -1.92 -10.60
N ASN A 104 -6.96 -2.08 -11.84
CA ASN A 104 -8.37 -2.28 -12.18
C ASN A 104 -8.91 -3.61 -11.65
N THR A 105 -8.09 -4.67 -11.67
CA THR A 105 -8.43 -5.94 -11.03
C THR A 105 -8.64 -5.78 -9.52
N ILE A 106 -7.77 -5.04 -8.84
CA ILE A 106 -7.90 -4.73 -7.40
C ILE A 106 -9.18 -3.92 -7.14
N LYS A 107 -9.46 -2.88 -7.94
CA LYS A 107 -10.67 -2.04 -7.81
C LYS A 107 -11.98 -2.82 -7.99
N CYS A 108 -12.00 -3.80 -8.90
CA CYS A 108 -13.19 -4.59 -9.20
C CYS A 108 -13.36 -5.81 -8.29
N SER A 109 -12.33 -6.16 -7.52
CA SER A 109 -12.38 -7.31 -6.62
C SER A 109 -13.02 -6.93 -5.29
N LYS A 110 -13.84 -7.84 -4.74
CA LYS A 110 -14.30 -7.71 -3.36
C LYS A 110 -13.13 -8.02 -2.45
N ILE A 111 -12.57 -6.98 -1.84
CA ILE A 111 -11.62 -7.12 -0.75
C ILE A 111 -12.40 -7.65 0.46
N ASP A 112 -12.15 -8.89 0.88
CA ASP A 112 -12.74 -9.41 2.11
C ASP A 112 -11.89 -8.93 3.29
N LEU A 113 -12.34 -7.86 3.94
CA LEU A 113 -11.65 -7.38 5.14
C LEU A 113 -12.05 -8.25 6.35
N PRO A 114 -11.11 -8.60 7.23
CA PRO A 114 -11.44 -9.11 8.57
C PRO A 114 -12.44 -8.18 9.28
N GLU A 115 -13.40 -8.75 10.04
CA GLU A 115 -14.49 -7.99 10.68
C GLU A 115 -14.02 -6.78 11.50
N LEU A 116 -12.89 -6.93 12.23
CA LEU A 116 -12.30 -5.82 12.97
C LEU A 116 -11.90 -4.65 12.06
N LEU A 117 -11.29 -4.95 10.91
CA LEU A 117 -10.92 -3.94 9.93
C LEU A 117 -12.14 -3.36 9.21
N LYS A 118 -13.18 -4.17 8.91
CA LYS A 118 -14.46 -3.67 8.38
C LYS A 118 -15.04 -2.58 9.28
N SER A 119 -15.01 -2.76 10.60
CA SER A 119 -15.52 -1.76 11.55
C SER A 119 -14.72 -0.45 11.62
N ILE A 120 -13.49 -0.44 11.12
CA ILE A 120 -12.56 0.71 11.18
C ILE A 120 -12.49 1.43 9.83
N VAL A 121 -12.43 0.66 8.75
CA VAL A 121 -12.27 1.15 7.37
C VAL A 121 -13.63 1.41 6.72
N GLY A 122 -14.69 0.74 7.19
CA GLY A 122 -16.03 0.81 6.60
C GLY A 122 -16.63 2.22 6.63
N GLU A 123 -17.07 2.63 5.45
CA GLU A 123 -18.08 3.69 5.23
C GLU A 123 -19.43 3.34 5.87
#